data_AF-A0A8H7P208-F1
#
_entry.id   AF-A0A8H7P208-F1
#
_cell.length_a   1.000
_cell.length_b   1.000
_cell.length_c   1.000
_cell.angle_alpha   90.00
_cell.angle_beta   90.00
_cell.angle_gamma   90.00
#
_symmetry.space_group_name_H-M   'P 1'
#
loop_
_entity.id
_entity.type
_entity.pdbx_description
1 polymer ?
#
loop_
_entity_poly.entity_id
_entity_poly.type
_entity_poly.pdbx_seq_one_letter_code
_entity_poly.pdbx_strand_id
1 'polypeptide(L)' 'MLDGSAGGTRGVRWADALQQLESQSSVRISSAEFQQVIRELEQEGLVKVVGEQERRMIRRVEGA' A
#
# COMPACT_ATOMS: atom_id res chain seq x y z
N MET A 1 -13.06 14.41 -25.81
CA MET A 1 -13.03 13.44 -24.70
C MET A 1 -12.23 14.07 -23.59
N LEU A 2 -12.93 14.72 -22.67
CA LEU A 2 -12.38 15.34 -21.47
C LEU A 2 -12.33 14.23 -20.42
N ASP A 3 -11.19 13.99 -19.77
CA ASP A 3 -11.14 13.98 -18.31
C ASP A 3 -9.67 13.92 -17.86
N GLY A 4 -9.21 15.04 -17.29
CA GLY A 4 -7.91 15.11 -16.65
C GLY A 4 -8.02 14.57 -15.24
N SER A 5 -7.13 13.64 -14.88
CA SER A 5 -6.66 13.42 -13.50
C SER A 5 -5.35 12.63 -13.54
N ALA A 6 -4.36 13.21 -14.21
CA ALA A 6 -2.97 12.98 -13.84
C ALA A 6 -2.74 13.71 -12.50
N GLY A 7 -3.07 13.05 -11.40
CA GLY A 7 -2.92 13.61 -10.05
C GLY A 7 -3.88 12.97 -9.04
N GLY A 8 -3.47 11.85 -8.45
CA GLY A 8 -4.18 11.18 -7.34
C GLY A 8 -3.99 9.66 -7.38
N THR A 9 -3.31 9.07 -6.40
CA THR A 9 -3.15 7.60 -6.18
C THR A 9 -2.30 6.75 -7.15
N ARG A 10 -1.04 7.15 -7.43
CA ARG A 10 -0.04 6.17 -7.92
C ARG A 10 0.25 5.18 -6.78
N GLY A 11 -0.25 3.95 -6.89
CA GLY A 11 -0.01 2.91 -5.89
C GLY A 11 1.48 2.64 -5.65
N VAL A 12 1.84 2.30 -4.41
CA VAL A 12 3.20 1.93 -4.01
C VAL A 12 3.38 0.42 -4.16
N ARG A 13 4.55 -0.03 -4.59
CA ARG A 13 4.84 -1.47 -4.64
C ARG A 13 4.94 -2.01 -3.23
N TRP A 14 4.40 -3.20 -2.99
CA TRP A 14 4.42 -3.85 -1.67
C TRP A 14 5.82 -3.91 -1.04
N ALA A 15 6.79 -4.37 -1.83
CA ALA A 15 8.19 -4.50 -1.37
C ALA A 15 8.81 -3.14 -1.02
N ASP A 16 8.48 -2.10 -1.78
CA ASP A 16 8.98 -0.74 -1.58
C ASP A 16 8.35 -0.11 -0.31
N ALA A 17 7.05 -0.33 -0.09
CA ALA A 17 6.37 0.12 1.12
C ALA A 17 6.96 -0.55 2.38
N LEU A 18 7.21 -1.86 2.34
CA LEU A 18 7.84 -2.58 3.44
C LEU A 18 9.26 -2.06 3.70
N GLN A 19 10.07 -1.89 2.66
CA GLN A 19 11.43 -1.38 2.78
C GLN A 19 11.47 0.04 3.35
N GLN A 20 10.59 0.94 2.89
CA GLN A 20 10.48 2.30 3.42
C GLN A 20 10.08 2.31 4.90
N LEU A 21 9.18 1.42 5.29
CA LEU A 21 8.73 1.29 6.67
C LEU A 21 9.85 0.75 7.57
N GLU A 22 10.59 -0.26 7.13
CA GLU A 22 11.77 -0.76 7.82
C GLU A 22 12.87 0.30 7.95
N SER A 23 13.08 1.10 6.90
CA SER A 23 14.12 2.15 6.91
C SER A 23 13.85 3.26 7.90
N GLN A 24 12.58 3.55 8.21
CA GLN A 24 12.19 4.59 9.18
C GLN A 24 12.04 4.03 10.60
N SER A 25 11.86 2.71 10.72
CA SER A 25 11.66 2.06 12.00
C SER A 25 12.98 1.81 12.71
N SER A 26 13.02 2.13 14.01
CA SER A 26 14.13 1.75 14.87
C SER A 26 14.06 0.26 15.31
N VAL A 27 12.94 -0.41 15.00
CA VAL A 27 12.67 -1.82 15.33
C VAL A 27 12.47 -2.63 14.05
N ARG A 28 12.94 -3.89 14.04
CA ARG A 28 12.73 -4.82 12.93
C ARG A 28 11.24 -5.09 12.72
N ILE A 29 10.78 -4.96 11.48
CA ILE A 29 9.39 -5.21 11.11
C ILE A 29 9.31 -6.56 10.41
N SER A 30 8.48 -7.44 10.93
CA SER A 30 8.21 -8.72 10.27
C SER A 30 7.32 -8.50 9.06
N SER A 31 7.60 -9.23 7.98
CA SER A 31 6.76 -9.24 6.79
C SER A 31 5.33 -9.75 7.07
N ALA A 32 5.17 -10.63 8.06
CA ALA A 32 3.87 -11.12 8.50
C ALA A 32 3.03 -10.03 9.19
N GLU A 33 3.67 -9.26 10.08
CA GLU A 33 3.02 -8.13 10.78
C GLU A 33 2.60 -7.04 9.79
N PHE A 34 3.50 -6.67 8.88
CA PHE A 34 3.17 -5.73 7.80
C PHE A 34 1.99 -6.22 6.97
N GLN A 35 1.96 -7.51 6.62
CA GLN A 35 0.85 -8.07 5.86
C GLN A 35 -0.48 -8.00 6.60
N GLN A 36 -0.48 -8.29 7.91
CA GLN A 36 -1.66 -8.23 8.73
C GLN A 36 -2.22 -6.80 8.78
N VAL A 37 -1.37 -5.80 9.07
CA VAL A 37 -1.79 -4.40 9.15
C VAL A 37 -2.36 -3.91 7.82
N ILE A 38 -1.70 -4.19 6.69
CA ILE A 38 -2.23 -3.78 5.38
C ILE A 38 -3.58 -4.46 5.09
N ARG A 39 -3.76 -5.71 5.51
CA ARG A 39 -5.04 -6.42 5.36
C ARG A 39 -6.15 -5.81 6.23
N GLU A 40 -5.83 -5.31 7.41
CA GLU A 40 -6.77 -4.57 8.27
C GLU A 40 -7.16 -3.24 7.62
N LEU A 41 -6.17 -2.46 7.17
CA LEU A 41 -6.41 -1.20 6.44
C LEU A 41 -7.24 -1.40 5.16
N GLU A 42 -7.09 -2.55 4.49
CA GLU A 42 -7.91 -2.91 3.33
C GLU A 42 -9.35 -3.23 3.72
N GLN A 43 -9.56 -3.95 4.83
CA GLN A 43 -10.90 -4.23 5.37
C GLN A 43 -11.61 -2.95 5.81
N GLU A 44 -10.87 -1.99 6.38
CA GLU A 44 -11.38 -0.67 6.75
C GLU A 44 -11.63 0.24 5.52
N GLY A 45 -11.25 -0.21 4.32
CA GLY A 45 -11.47 0.52 3.07
C GLY A 45 -10.52 1.70 2.87
N LEU A 46 -9.44 1.80 3.66
CA LEU A 46 -8.45 2.88 3.58
C LEU A 46 -7.45 2.64 2.44
N VAL A 47 -7.12 1.38 2.20
CA VAL A 47 -6.22 0.96 1.12
C VAL A 47 -6.83 -0.19 0.32
N LYS A 48 -6.27 -0.44 -0.84
CA LYS A 48 -6.60 -1.58 -1.69
C LYS A 48 -5.32 -2.16 -2.26
N VAL A 49 -5.12 -3.46 -2.07
CA VAL A 49 -4.01 -4.20 -2.66
C VAL A 49 -4.46 -4.74 -4.01
N VAL A 50 -3.66 -4.52 -5.03
CA VAL A 50 -3.90 -5.01 -6.40
C VAL A 50 -2.67 -5.73 -6.93
N GLY A 51 -2.87 -6.75 -7.75
CA GLY A 51 -1.80 -7.60 -8.28
C GLY A 51 -1.44 -8.75 -7.34
N GLU A 52 -0.59 -9.65 -7.83
CA GLU A 52 -0.30 -10.93 -7.18
C GLU A 52 1.20 -11.06 -6.86
N GLN A 53 1.50 -11.86 -5.82
CA GLN A 53 2.87 -12.22 -5.41
C GLN A 53 3.85 -11.03 -5.34
N GLU A 54 4.78 -10.95 -6.30
CA GLU A 54 5.85 -9.95 -6.40
C GLU A 54 5.40 -8.63 -7.04
N ARG A 55 4.26 -8.64 -7.77
CA ARG A 55 3.72 -7.46 -8.46
C ARG A 55 2.63 -6.75 -7.66
N ARG A 56 2.49 -7.09 -6.37
CA ARG A 56 1.53 -6.47 -5.45
C ARG A 56 1.79 -4.97 -5.34
N MET A 57 0.72 -4.20 -5.47
CA MET A 57 0.72 -2.75 -5.31
C MET A 57 -0.35 -2.36 -4.30
N ILE A 58 -0.01 -1.46 -3.39
CA ILE A 58 -0.89 -0.88 -2.39
C ILE A 58 -1.35 0.47 -2.94
N ARG A 59 -2.66 0.65 -3.10
CA ARG A 59 -3.26 1.91 -3.51
C ARG A 59 -4.06 2.45 -2.34
N ARG A 60 -3.97 3.74 -2.07
CA ARG A 60 -4.92 4.39 -1.18
C ARG A 60 -6.27 4.47 -1.87
N VAL A 61 -7.36 4.27 -1.14
CA VAL A 61 -8.71 4.55 -1.63
C VAL A 61 -8.97 6.03 -1.35
N GLU A 62 -9.16 6.86 -2.39
CA GLU A 62 -9.53 8.27 -2.18
C GLU A 62 -11.04 8.34 -1.92
N GLY A 63 -11.44 8.86 -0.76
CA GLY A 63 -12.84 8.91 -0.33
C GLY A 63 -13.11 8.78 1.18
N ALA A 64 -12.13 9.01 2.05
CA ALA A 64 -12.31 9.29 3.47
C ALA A 64 -11.92 10.73 3.78
#